data_AF-A0A3E2BQE9-F1
#
_entry.id   AF-A0A3E2BQE9-F1
#
_cell.length_a   1.000
_cell.length_b   1.000
_cell.length_c   1.000
_cell.angle_alpha   90.00
_cell.angle_beta   90.00
_cell.angle_gamma   90.00
#
_symmetry.space_group_name_H-M   'P 1'
#
loop_
_entity.id
_entity.type
_entity.pdbx_description
1 polymer ?
#
loop_
_entity_poly.entity_id
_entity_poly.type
_entity_poly.pdbx_seq_one_letter_code
_entity_poly.pdbx_strand_id
1 'polypeptide(L)'
;MFRFRLGFYGRLPGEARLELFDPIGRLRAVVWLGPELATLYLPSEKVYWQGESRVLTSEVFGQELRAGELLTILAGRWDYLASEDGWQLQHDDRGEVLAGERDGLRFTIKEKFSPGLVPKTVQFSSGDYTVRMRVLRVSFNRGQEPSLFNPALPPGVKQLGWKEMAGRWKK
;
A
#
# COMPACT_ATOMS: atom_id res chain seq x y z
N MET A 1 2.35 18.86 2.37
CA MET A 1 1.78 17.61 1.81
C MET A 1 2.86 16.96 0.95
N PHE A 2 3.40 15.82 1.35
CA PHE A 2 4.37 15.08 0.54
C PHE A 2 3.64 14.36 -0.60
N ARG A 3 4.14 14.46 -1.82
CA ARG A 3 3.60 13.80 -3.00
C ARG A 3 4.67 12.93 -3.62
N PHE A 4 4.40 11.64 -3.71
CA PHE A 4 5.23 10.66 -4.40
C PHE A 4 4.42 9.98 -5.49
N ARG A 5 5.10 9.55 -6.56
CA ARG A 5 4.50 8.65 -7.55
C ARG A 5 4.84 7.22 -7.13
N LEU A 6 3.86 6.34 -7.17
CA LEU A 6 4.03 4.96 -6.74
C LEU A 6 3.67 4.00 -7.88
N GLY A 7 4.57 3.05 -8.15
CA GLY A 7 4.27 1.82 -8.88
C GLY A 7 3.75 0.78 -7.90
N PHE A 8 2.64 0.15 -8.22
CA PHE A 8 1.96 -0.79 -7.32
C PHE A 8 1.71 -2.11 -8.05
N TYR A 9 2.19 -3.20 -7.48
CA TYR A 9 1.98 -4.56 -7.95
C TYR A 9 1.44 -5.39 -6.80
N GLY A 10 0.45 -6.22 -7.09
CA GLY A 10 -0.30 -6.93 -6.06
C GLY A 10 -0.69 -8.33 -6.49
N ARG A 11 -0.61 -9.26 -5.56
CA ARG A 11 -1.16 -10.61 -5.65
C ARG A 11 -1.94 -10.89 -4.37
N LEU A 12 -3.24 -11.09 -4.52
CA LEU A 12 -4.09 -11.56 -3.42
C LEU A 12 -3.65 -12.98 -3.03
N PRO A 13 -3.73 -13.35 -1.73
CA PRO A 13 -4.42 -12.60 -0.66
C PRO A 13 -3.58 -11.53 0.07
N GLY A 14 -2.28 -11.38 -0.16
CA GLY A 14 -1.51 -10.48 0.73
C GLY A 14 -0.08 -10.12 0.34
N GLU A 15 0.29 -10.26 -0.94
CA GLU A 15 1.62 -9.86 -1.39
C GLU A 15 1.54 -8.61 -2.26
N ALA A 16 2.35 -7.61 -1.93
CA ALA A 16 2.45 -6.39 -2.71
C ALA A 16 3.90 -5.96 -2.89
N ARG A 17 4.20 -5.36 -4.03
CA ARG A 17 5.42 -4.60 -4.28
C ARG A 17 5.07 -3.16 -4.58
N LEU A 18 5.65 -2.25 -3.82
CA LEU A 18 5.54 -0.81 -3.98
C LEU A 18 6.86 -0.27 -4.47
N GLU A 19 6.82 0.58 -5.47
CA GLU A 19 7.98 1.30 -5.98
C GLU A 19 7.72 2.79 -5.84
N LEU A 20 8.51 3.46 -5.02
CA LEU A 20 8.38 4.89 -4.79
C LEU A 20 9.34 5.64 -5.70
N PHE A 21 8.80 6.58 -6.45
CA PHE A 21 9.56 7.43 -7.36
C PHE A 21 9.55 8.88 -6.89
N ASP A 22 10.68 9.55 -7.05
CA ASP A 22 10.77 11.01 -6.88
C ASP A 22 10.05 11.76 -8.03
N PRO A 23 9.89 13.09 -7.95
CA PRO A 23 9.20 13.87 -8.98
C PRO A 23 9.83 13.82 -10.38
N ILE A 24 11.11 13.47 -10.50
CA ILE A 24 11.81 13.32 -11.79
C ILE A 24 11.86 11.87 -12.26
N GLY A 25 11.21 10.95 -11.54
CA GLY A 25 11.01 9.56 -11.93
C GLY A 25 12.09 8.58 -11.45
N ARG A 26 13.01 8.98 -10.57
CA ARG A 26 14.03 8.07 -10.02
C ARG A 26 13.44 7.21 -8.92
N LEU A 27 13.81 5.93 -8.89
CA LEU A 27 13.41 4.99 -7.86
C LEU A 27 14.08 5.36 -6.52
N ARG A 28 13.27 5.78 -5.55
CA ARG A 28 13.69 6.15 -4.19
C ARG A 28 13.67 4.98 -3.25
N ALA A 29 12.67 4.13 -3.39
CA ALA A 29 12.54 2.96 -2.55
C ALA A 29 11.71 1.86 -3.20
N VAL A 30 11.96 0.63 -2.77
CA VAL A 30 11.14 -0.53 -3.07
C VAL A 30 10.67 -1.14 -1.77
N VAL A 31 9.38 -1.39 -1.66
CA VAL A 31 8.78 -2.10 -0.53
C VAL A 31 8.19 -3.39 -1.05
N TRP A 32 8.56 -4.51 -0.44
CA TRP A 32 7.85 -5.76 -0.55
C TRP A 32 7.06 -5.94 0.73
N LEU A 33 5.75 -6.10 0.62
CA LEU A 33 4.84 -6.39 1.72
C LEU A 33 4.35 -7.84 1.53
N GLY A 34 4.66 -8.70 2.48
CA GLY A 34 3.97 -9.98 2.65
C GLY A 34 2.94 -9.90 3.78
N PRO A 35 2.24 -11.01 4.07
CA PRO A 35 1.27 -11.07 5.17
C PRO A 35 1.88 -10.69 6.52
N GLU A 36 3.06 -11.24 6.83
CA GLU A 36 3.73 -11.04 8.11
C GLU A 36 4.96 -10.14 8.02
N LEU A 37 5.77 -10.33 6.98
CA LEU A 37 7.06 -9.66 6.82
C LEU A 37 7.04 -8.68 5.68
N ALA A 38 7.73 -7.56 5.88
CA ALA A 38 8.03 -6.60 4.85
C ALA A 38 9.54 -6.39 4.72
N THR A 39 9.95 -6.07 3.50
CA THR A 39 11.30 -5.60 3.17
C THR A 39 11.19 -4.22 2.57
N LEU A 40 11.86 -3.25 3.16
CA LEU A 40 12.04 -1.91 2.62
C LEU A 40 13.49 -1.77 2.14
N TYR A 41 13.68 -1.38 0.89
CA TYR A 41 15.00 -1.17 0.28
C TYR A 41 15.13 0.27 -0.24
N LEU A 42 16.26 0.90 0.09
CA LEU A 42 16.66 2.23 -0.40
C LEU A 42 17.83 2.08 -1.38
N PRO A 43 17.60 2.12 -2.70
CA PRO A 43 18.62 1.82 -3.69
C PRO A 43 19.83 2.77 -3.65
N SER A 44 19.58 4.06 -3.48
CA SER A 44 20.63 5.08 -3.49
C SER A 44 21.61 4.97 -2.32
N GLU A 45 21.15 4.42 -1.19
CA GLU A 45 21.93 4.26 0.03
C GLU A 45 22.48 2.85 0.20
N LYS A 46 22.05 1.90 -0.64
CA LYS A 46 22.36 0.47 -0.52
C LYS A 46 22.08 -0.07 0.88
N VAL A 47 20.92 0.30 1.43
CA VAL A 47 20.45 -0.21 2.72
C VAL A 47 19.07 -0.81 2.60
N TYR A 48 18.79 -1.81 3.42
CA TYR A 48 17.46 -2.38 3.56
C TYR A 48 17.09 -2.56 5.01
N TRP A 49 15.79 -2.65 5.25
CA TRP A 49 15.20 -3.08 6.49
C TRP A 49 14.27 -4.25 6.19
N GLN A 50 14.22 -5.21 7.11
CA GLN A 50 13.26 -6.30 7.08
C GLN A 50 12.69 -6.46 8.48
N GLY A 51 11.37 -6.64 8.57
CA GLY A 51 10.66 -6.82 9.82
C GLY A 51 9.17 -7.00 9.58
N GLU A 52 8.37 -6.79 10.60
CA GLU A 52 6.92 -7.01 10.53
C GLU A 52 6.24 -6.01 9.59
N SER A 53 5.38 -6.48 8.69
CA SER A 53 4.66 -5.66 7.71
C SER A 53 3.88 -4.51 8.36
N ARG A 54 3.27 -4.77 9.52
CA ARG A 54 2.51 -3.77 10.28
C ARG A 54 3.30 -2.53 10.68
N VAL A 55 4.62 -2.64 10.83
CA VAL A 55 5.48 -1.49 11.19
C VAL A 55 5.45 -0.45 10.07
N LEU A 56 5.62 -0.87 8.81
CA LEU A 56 5.61 0.05 7.67
C LEU A 56 4.23 0.65 7.45
N THR A 57 3.17 -0.15 7.54
CA THR A 57 1.83 0.31 7.21
C THR A 57 1.30 1.24 8.30
N SER A 58 1.58 0.97 9.57
CA SER A 58 1.26 1.89 10.68
C SER A 58 1.97 3.24 10.56
N GLU A 59 3.22 3.25 10.11
CA GLU A 59 3.98 4.49 9.92
C GLU A 59 3.44 5.35 8.78
N VAL A 60 2.83 4.73 7.77
CA VAL A 60 2.23 5.44 6.64
C VAL A 60 0.79 5.87 6.95
N PHE A 61 -0.03 4.96 7.48
CA PHE A 61 -1.48 5.13 7.61
C PHE A 61 -1.93 5.53 9.02
N GLY A 62 -1.02 5.56 10.00
CA GLY A 62 -1.31 5.83 11.41
C GLY A 62 -1.84 4.61 12.18
N GLN A 63 -2.23 3.55 11.46
CA GLN A 63 -2.74 2.28 11.98
C GLN A 63 -2.32 1.13 11.06
N GLU A 64 -2.39 -0.10 11.58
CA GLU A 64 -2.13 -1.29 10.78
C GLU A 64 -3.14 -1.40 9.63
N LEU A 65 -2.64 -1.38 8.40
CA LEU A 65 -3.37 -1.75 7.19
C LEU A 65 -2.60 -2.89 6.52
N ARG A 66 -3.20 -4.07 6.42
CA ARG A 66 -2.57 -5.23 5.79
C ARG A 66 -2.48 -5.02 4.28
N ALA A 67 -1.48 -5.65 3.66
CA ALA A 67 -1.31 -5.58 2.21
C ALA A 67 -2.55 -6.13 1.47
N GLY A 68 -3.14 -7.22 1.98
CA GLY A 68 -4.39 -7.79 1.46
C GLY A 68 -5.55 -6.79 1.48
N GLU A 69 -5.77 -6.13 2.62
CA GLU A 69 -6.82 -5.10 2.76
C GLU A 69 -6.60 -3.95 1.78
N LEU A 70 -5.37 -3.41 1.70
CA LEU A 70 -5.03 -2.35 0.76
C LEU A 70 -5.32 -2.78 -0.69
N LEU A 71 -4.92 -4.00 -1.06
CA LEU A 71 -5.17 -4.58 -2.38
C LEU A 71 -6.66 -4.70 -2.68
N THR A 72 -7.41 -5.25 -1.75
CA THR A 72 -8.86 -5.45 -1.83
C THR A 72 -9.58 -4.11 -1.99
N ILE A 73 -9.18 -3.09 -1.22
CA ILE A 73 -9.71 -1.72 -1.33
C ILE A 73 -9.41 -1.13 -2.71
N LEU A 74 -8.15 -1.17 -3.16
CA LEU A 74 -7.74 -0.59 -4.45
C LEU A 74 -8.34 -1.34 -5.65
N ALA A 75 -8.65 -2.64 -5.50
CA ALA A 75 -9.33 -3.44 -6.50
C ALA A 75 -10.86 -3.30 -6.47
N GLY A 76 -11.42 -2.67 -5.44
CA GLY A 76 -12.87 -2.57 -5.25
C GLY A 76 -13.56 -3.90 -4.93
N ARG A 77 -12.88 -4.81 -4.22
CA ARG A 77 -13.34 -6.16 -3.91
C ARG A 77 -14.03 -6.21 -2.53
N TRP A 78 -15.16 -5.53 -2.41
CA TRP A 78 -15.81 -5.25 -1.12
C TRP A 78 -16.27 -6.48 -0.34
N ASP A 79 -16.74 -7.51 -1.03
CA ASP A 79 -17.22 -8.74 -0.39
C ASP A 79 -16.13 -9.39 0.47
N TYR A 80 -14.89 -9.43 -0.05
CA TYR A 80 -13.72 -9.97 0.66
C TYR A 80 -13.38 -9.12 1.88
N LEU A 81 -13.44 -7.80 1.72
CA LEU A 81 -13.10 -6.86 2.79
C LEU A 81 -14.07 -6.96 3.97
N ALA A 82 -15.36 -7.17 3.69
CA ALA A 82 -16.39 -7.32 4.70
C ALA A 82 -16.36 -8.70 5.37
N SER A 83 -16.08 -9.78 4.62
CA SER A 83 -16.16 -11.14 5.17
C SER A 83 -14.92 -11.60 5.94
N GLU A 84 -13.72 -11.13 5.57
CA GLU A 84 -12.47 -11.67 6.12
C GLU A 84 -11.75 -10.72 7.08
N ASP A 85 -11.95 -9.41 6.92
CA ASP A 85 -11.09 -8.41 7.56
C ASP A 85 -11.82 -7.53 8.59
N GLY A 86 -13.11 -7.77 8.87
CA GLY A 86 -13.85 -7.06 9.92
C GLY A 86 -14.15 -5.58 9.63
N TRP A 87 -14.10 -5.17 8.36
CA TRP A 87 -14.44 -3.82 7.94
C TRP A 87 -15.95 -3.57 7.99
N GLN A 88 -16.33 -2.43 8.56
CA GLN A 88 -17.69 -1.92 8.47
C GLN A 88 -17.83 -1.00 7.26
N LEU A 89 -18.60 -1.42 6.26
CA LEU A 89 -18.75 -0.70 4.99
C LEU A 89 -19.98 0.21 4.98
N GLN A 90 -19.79 1.43 4.47
CA GLN A 90 -20.85 2.40 4.24
C GLN A 90 -21.17 2.44 2.75
N HIS A 91 -22.46 2.38 2.43
CA HIS A 91 -22.98 2.37 1.07
C HIS A 91 -23.80 3.62 0.77
N ASP A 92 -23.88 4.00 -0.50
CA ASP A 92 -24.84 5.01 -0.97
C ASP A 92 -26.24 4.42 -1.19
N ASP A 93 -27.19 5.27 -1.61
CA ASP A 93 -28.58 4.88 -1.91
C ASP A 93 -28.70 3.86 -3.06
N ARG A 94 -27.63 3.68 -3.84
CA ARG A 94 -27.55 2.72 -4.95
C ARG A 94 -26.87 1.41 -4.53
N GLY A 95 -26.47 1.30 -3.27
CA GLY A 95 -25.76 0.14 -2.73
C GLY A 95 -24.28 0.10 -3.09
N GLU A 96 -23.68 1.21 -3.56
CA GLU A 96 -22.24 1.26 -3.83
C GLU A 96 -21.45 1.65 -2.57
N VAL A 97 -20.33 0.99 -2.31
CA VAL A 97 -19.43 1.38 -1.22
C VAL A 97 -18.88 2.79 -1.43
N LEU A 98 -18.99 3.62 -0.40
CA LEU A 98 -18.44 4.97 -0.30
C LEU A 98 -17.26 5.06 0.67
N ALA A 99 -17.29 4.26 1.73
CA ALA A 99 -16.30 4.29 2.80
C ALA A 99 -16.30 2.96 3.57
N GLY A 100 -15.26 2.74 4.35
CA GLY A 100 -15.22 1.68 5.34
C GLY A 100 -14.37 2.06 6.53
N GLU A 101 -14.59 1.40 7.66
CA GLU A 101 -13.85 1.60 8.90
C GLU A 101 -13.50 0.28 9.60
N ARG A 102 -12.29 0.21 10.17
CA ARG A 102 -11.82 -0.86 11.05
C ARG A 102 -10.82 -0.28 12.04
N ASP A 103 -10.98 -0.57 13.33
CA ASP A 103 -10.01 -0.23 14.39
C ASP A 103 -9.50 1.23 14.36
N GLY A 104 -10.39 2.18 14.04
CA GLY A 104 -10.06 3.61 13.92
C GLY A 104 -9.29 4.00 12.65
N LEU A 105 -9.05 3.07 11.73
CA LEU A 105 -8.63 3.33 10.37
C LEU A 105 -9.86 3.41 9.45
N ARG A 106 -10.03 4.55 8.79
CA ARG A 106 -11.12 4.78 7.83
C ARG A 106 -10.58 4.98 6.43
N PHE A 107 -11.22 4.39 5.42
CA PHE A 107 -11.06 4.80 4.03
C PHE A 107 -12.32 5.50 3.50
N THR A 108 -12.15 6.38 2.52
CA THR A 108 -13.25 7.01 1.78
C THR A 108 -12.89 7.11 0.31
N ILE A 109 -13.81 6.66 -0.53
CA ILE A 109 -13.68 6.74 -1.99
C ILE A 109 -14.07 8.16 -2.41
N LYS A 110 -13.12 8.88 -3.01
CA LYS A 110 -13.32 10.26 -3.50
C LYS A 110 -13.61 10.30 -4.99
N GLU A 111 -13.15 9.32 -5.74
CA GLU A 111 -13.33 9.22 -7.19
C GLU A 111 -13.20 7.74 -7.61
N LYS A 112 -13.97 7.31 -8.60
CA LYS A 112 -13.88 5.99 -9.24
C LYS A 112 -13.40 6.12 -10.70
N PHE A 113 -12.86 5.06 -11.27
CA PHE A 113 -12.61 5.02 -12.72
C PHE A 113 -13.93 4.95 -13.48
N SER A 114 -14.02 5.61 -14.63
CA SER A 114 -15.17 5.53 -15.52
C SER A 114 -14.79 4.81 -16.82
N PRO A 115 -15.57 3.82 -17.28
CA PRO A 115 -16.67 3.16 -16.57
C PRO A 115 -16.15 2.25 -15.43
N GLY A 116 -16.96 1.99 -14.40
CA GLY A 116 -16.70 0.94 -13.41
C GLY A 116 -16.74 1.38 -11.94
N LEU A 117 -16.51 0.40 -11.05
CA LEU A 117 -16.59 0.57 -9.59
C LEU A 117 -15.22 0.63 -8.90
N VAL A 118 -14.13 0.53 -9.67
CA VAL A 118 -12.77 0.54 -9.13
C VAL A 118 -12.43 1.93 -8.59
N PRO A 119 -11.99 2.05 -7.32
CA PRO A 119 -11.57 3.32 -6.77
C PRO A 119 -10.37 3.90 -7.53
N LYS A 120 -10.49 5.18 -7.90
CA LYS A 120 -9.42 5.96 -8.52
C LYS A 120 -8.73 6.85 -7.51
N THR A 121 -9.48 7.42 -6.58
CA THR A 121 -8.93 8.19 -5.46
C THR A 121 -9.51 7.68 -4.16
N VAL A 122 -8.64 7.22 -3.27
CA VAL A 122 -9.00 6.77 -1.91
C VAL A 122 -8.27 7.65 -0.91
N GLN A 123 -8.99 8.09 0.11
CA GLN A 123 -8.41 8.77 1.26
C GLN A 123 -8.49 7.84 2.46
N PHE A 124 -7.36 7.60 3.10
CA PHE A 124 -7.24 6.92 4.37
C PHE A 124 -7.04 7.96 5.48
N SER A 125 -7.65 7.72 6.64
CA SER A 125 -7.49 8.57 7.82
C SER A 125 -7.49 7.74 9.09
N SER A 126 -6.61 8.09 10.02
CA SER A 126 -6.61 7.56 11.39
C SER A 126 -5.94 8.54 12.34
N GLY A 127 -6.64 8.98 13.39
CA GLY A 127 -6.17 10.06 14.25
C GLY A 127 -5.75 11.29 13.43
N ASP A 128 -4.51 11.76 13.63
CA ASP A 128 -3.92 12.89 12.88
C ASP A 128 -3.35 12.50 11.50
N TYR A 129 -3.40 11.23 11.12
CA TYR A 129 -2.88 10.75 9.84
C TYR A 129 -3.93 10.89 8.75
N THR A 130 -3.52 11.44 7.61
CA THR A 130 -4.32 11.45 6.39
C THR A 130 -3.45 11.12 5.18
N VAL A 131 -3.80 10.04 4.49
CA VAL A 131 -3.10 9.57 3.29
C VAL A 131 -4.08 9.56 2.13
N ARG A 132 -3.80 10.35 1.09
CA ARG A 132 -4.58 10.34 -0.15
C ARG A 132 -3.83 9.61 -1.25
N MET A 133 -4.41 8.49 -1.70
CA MET A 133 -3.89 7.70 -2.81
C MET A 133 -4.72 7.95 -4.07
N ARG A 134 -4.03 8.31 -5.17
CA ARG A 134 -4.66 8.43 -6.49
C ARG A 134 -4.02 7.42 -7.44
N VAL A 135 -4.82 6.48 -7.92
CA VAL A 135 -4.46 5.50 -8.93
C VAL A 135 -4.50 6.18 -10.29
N LEU A 136 -3.38 6.18 -11.01
CA LEU A 136 -3.29 6.81 -12.34
C LEU A 136 -3.64 5.82 -13.45
N ARG A 137 -3.27 4.55 -13.27
CA ARG A 137 -3.53 3.45 -14.19
C ARG A 137 -3.61 2.15 -13.39
N VAL A 138 -4.49 1.26 -13.81
CA VAL A 138 -4.63 -0.08 -13.23
C VAL A 138 -4.71 -1.11 -14.35
N SER A 139 -4.25 -2.33 -14.07
CA SER A 139 -4.39 -3.48 -14.94
C SER A 139 -4.50 -4.73 -14.08
N PHE A 140 -5.45 -5.59 -14.39
CA PHE A 140 -5.71 -6.80 -13.64
C PHE A 140 -5.22 -8.04 -14.41
N ASN A 141 -4.97 -9.12 -13.68
CA ASN A 141 -4.67 -10.46 -14.22
C ASN A 141 -3.55 -10.46 -15.28
N ARG A 142 -2.56 -9.58 -15.11
CA ARG A 142 -1.32 -9.64 -15.90
C ARG A 142 -0.53 -10.86 -15.43
N GLY A 143 0.00 -11.65 -16.37
CA GLY A 143 1.01 -12.65 -16.02
C GLY A 143 2.17 -11.96 -15.32
N GLN A 144 2.46 -12.38 -14.09
CA GLN A 144 3.56 -11.82 -13.31
C GLN A 144 4.58 -12.91 -13.02
N GLU A 145 5.85 -12.55 -13.14
CA GLU A 145 6.95 -13.38 -12.68
C GLU A 145 6.82 -13.58 -11.17
N PRO A 146 6.83 -14.83 -10.65
CA PRO A 146 6.73 -15.09 -9.21
C PRO A 146 7.81 -14.37 -8.39
N SER A 147 8.98 -14.10 -9.00
CA SER A 147 10.09 -13.37 -8.38
C SER A 147 9.78 -11.91 -8.09
N LEU A 148 8.71 -11.33 -8.65
CA LEU A 148 8.38 -9.92 -8.44
C LEU A 148 8.13 -9.59 -6.96
N PHE A 149 7.51 -10.54 -6.24
CA PHE A 149 7.14 -10.40 -4.82
C PHE A 149 8.23 -10.90 -3.87
N ASN A 150 9.28 -11.55 -4.39
CA ASN A 150 10.42 -12.00 -3.60
C ASN A 150 11.49 -10.90 -3.59
N PRO A 151 11.90 -10.39 -2.41
CA PRO A 151 12.95 -9.37 -2.33
C PRO A 151 14.26 -9.87 -2.94
N ALA A 152 14.70 -9.24 -4.03
CA ALA A 152 15.99 -9.51 -4.67
C ALA A 152 16.91 -8.31 -4.47
N LEU A 153 17.70 -8.34 -3.39
CA LEU A 153 18.60 -7.25 -3.03
C LEU A 153 19.95 -7.40 -3.76
N PRO A 154 20.51 -6.31 -4.32
CA PRO A 154 21.85 -6.35 -4.90
C PRO A 154 22.94 -6.74 -3.90
N PRO A 155 24.10 -7.23 -4.36
CA PRO A 155 25.25 -7.46 -3.49
C PRO A 155 25.73 -6.19 -2.78
N GLY A 156 26.17 -6.33 -1.54
CA GLY A 156 26.73 -5.23 -0.75
C GLY A 156 25.70 -4.29 -0.10
N VAL A 157 24.41 -4.64 -0.13
CA VAL A 157 23.37 -3.91 0.59
C VAL A 157 23.44 -4.26 2.08
N LYS A 158 23.40 -3.24 2.94
CA LYS A 158 23.47 -3.39 4.40
C LYS A 158 22.08 -3.42 5.04
N GLN A 159 21.84 -4.36 5.95
CA GLN A 159 20.64 -4.35 6.78
C GLN A 159 20.75 -3.32 7.89
N LEU A 160 19.68 -2.54 8.10
CA LEU A 160 19.53 -1.59 9.20
C LEU A 160 18.36 -1.97 10.10
N GLY A 161 18.43 -1.52 11.37
CA GLY A 161 17.27 -1.56 12.26
C GLY A 161 16.22 -0.49 11.91
N TRP A 162 14.98 -0.65 12.37
CA TRP A 162 13.88 0.28 12.03
C TRP A 162 14.22 1.73 12.36
N LYS A 163 14.80 1.99 13.55
CA LYS A 163 15.15 3.35 13.99
C LYS A 163 16.08 4.07 13.00
N GLU A 164 17.09 3.39 12.50
CA GLU A 164 18.02 3.95 11.51
C GLU A 164 17.37 4.11 10.14
N MET A 165 16.52 3.15 9.76
CA MET A 165 15.80 3.15 8.49
C MET A 165 14.77 4.28 8.39
N ALA A 166 13.98 4.48 9.45
CA ALA A 166 12.93 5.49 9.51
C ALA A 166 13.47 6.91 9.30
N GLY A 167 14.68 7.19 9.81
CA GLY A 167 15.36 8.48 9.60
C GLY A 167 15.86 8.73 8.16
N ARG A 168 15.91 7.68 7.34
CA ARG A 168 16.31 7.75 5.91
C ARG A 168 15.09 7.76 4.99
N TRP A 169 14.09 6.93 5.30
CA TRP A 169 12.83 6.83 4.56
C TRP A 169 12.02 8.15 4.54
N LYS A 170 12.09 8.95 5.60
CA LYS A 170 11.34 10.21 5.75
C LYS A 170 12.00 11.43 5.05
N LYS A 171 13.12 11.23 4.34
CA LYS A 171 13.85 12.27 3.57
C LYS A 171 13.59 12.14 2.07
#